data_AF-A0A352MGF8-F1
#
_entry.id   AF-A0A352MGF8-F1
#
_cell.length_a   1.000
_cell.length_b   1.000
_cell.length_c   1.000
_cell.angle_alpha   90.00
_cell.angle_beta   90.00
_cell.angle_gamma   90.00
#
_symmetry.space_group_name_H-M   'P 1'
#
loop_
_entity.id
_entity.type
_entity.pdbx_description
1 polymer ?
#
loop_
_entity_poly.entity_id
_entity_poly.type
_entity_poly.pdbx_seq_one_letter_code
_entity_poly.pdbx_strand_id
1 'polypeptide(L)'
;EAFAKSMIYDINNDGFESLESFIDYAQGASVAPASVFVHLSGLTYHNGHYMAPLFDVREAATPCAVFSYLVHIIRDFQKDQFNNLNYFADDLIMKNELTRQDLKNIAQGAPVPDRFRNLIREYYNLADVYREKTREIIKVIGPSMEPRYRLSLEIIFSLYLMVFERIDPEKGNFTSYELNPTVEETRERVWETIMKF
;
A
#
# COMPACT_ATOMS: atom_id res chain seq x y z
N GLU A 1 -8.01 -18.34 5.98
CA GLU A 1 -7.58 -19.11 4.80
C GLU A 1 -6.87 -18.24 3.73
N ALA A 2 -7.42 -17.09 3.34
CA ALA A 2 -6.83 -16.23 2.29
C ALA A 2 -5.36 -15.84 2.52
N PHE A 3 -5.00 -15.41 3.74
CA PHE A 3 -3.61 -15.09 4.09
C PHE A 3 -2.65 -16.27 3.86
N ALA A 4 -3.01 -17.47 4.31
CA ALA A 4 -2.18 -18.66 4.13
C ALA A 4 -2.00 -19.02 2.65
N LYS A 5 -3.03 -18.81 1.82
CA LYS A 5 -2.92 -19.00 0.36
C LYS A 5 -1.91 -18.04 -0.27
N SER A 6 -1.91 -16.76 0.12
CA SER A 6 -0.89 -15.80 -0.34
C SER A 6 0.52 -16.18 0.13
N MET A 7 0.69 -16.65 1.36
CA MET A 7 2.01 -17.10 1.82
C MET A 7 2.51 -18.34 1.07
N ILE A 8 1.61 -19.23 0.65
CA ILE A 8 1.97 -20.35 -0.24
C ILE A 8 2.32 -19.85 -1.64
N TYR A 9 1.65 -18.80 -2.14
CA TYR A 9 1.99 -18.17 -3.41
C TYR A 9 3.44 -17.66 -3.40
N ASP A 10 3.86 -16.98 -2.33
CA ASP A 10 5.24 -16.45 -2.18
C ASP A 10 6.32 -17.54 -2.19
N ILE A 11 5.99 -18.77 -1.78
CA ILE A 11 6.93 -19.91 -1.82
C ILE A 11 7.13 -20.42 -3.26
N ASN A 12 6.09 -20.34 -4.08
CA ASN A 12 6.05 -21.00 -5.39
C ASN A 12 6.22 -20.06 -6.58
N ASN A 13 6.24 -18.74 -6.35
CA ASN A 13 6.28 -17.73 -7.41
C ASN A 13 7.33 -16.65 -7.07
N ASP A 14 7.95 -16.08 -8.10
CA ASP A 14 9.00 -15.05 -7.97
C ASP A 14 8.54 -13.66 -8.45
N GLY A 15 7.22 -13.47 -8.57
CA GLY A 15 6.58 -12.25 -9.04
C GLY A 15 5.11 -12.49 -9.38
N PHE A 16 4.56 -11.60 -10.22
CA PHE A 16 3.17 -11.64 -10.67
C PHE A 16 3.13 -11.64 -12.20
N GLU A 17 2.37 -12.55 -12.78
CA GLU A 17 2.18 -12.60 -14.24
C GLU A 17 1.41 -11.36 -14.73
N SER A 18 0.41 -10.93 -13.96
CA SER A 18 -0.44 -9.80 -14.30
C SER A 18 -0.75 -8.89 -13.11
N LEU A 19 -1.12 -7.64 -13.38
CA LEU A 19 -1.60 -6.72 -12.34
C LEU A 19 -2.83 -7.30 -11.61
N GLU A 20 -3.70 -8.01 -12.32
CA GLU A 20 -4.85 -8.69 -11.72
C GLU A 20 -4.41 -9.76 -10.71
N SER A 21 -3.43 -10.59 -11.07
CA SER A 21 -2.88 -11.60 -10.16
C SER A 21 -2.25 -10.98 -8.91
N PHE A 22 -1.62 -9.80 -9.04
CA PHE A 22 -1.15 -9.03 -7.89
C PHE A 22 -2.31 -8.56 -6.99
N ILE A 23 -3.38 -8.02 -7.58
CA ILE A 23 -4.54 -7.55 -6.81
C ILE A 23 -5.22 -8.71 -6.06
N ASP A 24 -5.34 -9.88 -6.70
CA ASP A 24 -5.86 -11.09 -6.06
C ASP A 24 -4.95 -11.56 -4.92
N TYR A 25 -3.63 -11.57 -5.14
CA TYR A 25 -2.67 -11.86 -4.08
C TYR A 25 -2.80 -10.89 -2.90
N ALA A 26 -2.98 -9.59 -3.17
CA ALA A 26 -3.12 -8.55 -2.15
C ALA A 26 -4.35 -8.76 -1.26
N GLN A 27 -5.40 -9.43 -1.75
CA GLN A 27 -6.57 -9.81 -0.95
C GLN A 27 -6.18 -10.71 0.24
N GLY A 28 -5.25 -11.64 0.04
CA GLY A 28 -4.76 -12.48 1.13
C GLY A 28 -3.61 -11.82 1.89
N ALA A 29 -2.65 -11.22 1.19
CA ALA A 29 -1.41 -10.73 1.80
C ALA A 29 -1.57 -9.43 2.60
N SER A 30 -2.46 -8.53 2.19
CA SER A 30 -2.64 -7.22 2.83
C SER A 30 -4.07 -6.99 3.34
N VAL A 31 -5.10 -7.33 2.56
CA VAL A 31 -6.49 -7.09 2.98
C VAL A 31 -6.89 -7.97 4.16
N ALA A 32 -6.49 -9.25 4.18
CA ALA A 32 -6.80 -10.14 5.30
C ALA A 32 -6.24 -9.66 6.66
N PRO A 33 -4.94 -9.32 6.81
CA PRO A 33 -4.45 -8.76 8.07
C PRO A 33 -5.05 -7.38 8.38
N ALA A 34 -5.24 -6.50 7.39
CA ALA A 34 -5.90 -5.22 7.60
C ALA A 34 -7.34 -5.38 8.10
N SER A 35 -8.06 -6.39 7.62
CA SER A 35 -9.42 -6.72 8.06
C SER A 35 -9.47 -7.10 9.55
N VAL A 36 -8.43 -7.76 10.08
CA VAL A 36 -8.36 -8.04 11.53
C VAL A 36 -8.26 -6.74 12.33
N PHE A 37 -7.40 -5.81 11.91
CA PHE A 37 -7.28 -4.50 12.54
C PHE A 37 -8.59 -3.70 12.47
N VAL A 38 -9.21 -3.65 11.28
CA VAL A 38 -10.48 -2.96 11.06
C VAL A 38 -11.62 -3.59 11.87
N HIS A 39 -11.64 -4.91 12.01
CA HIS A 39 -12.61 -5.59 12.87
C HIS A 39 -12.47 -5.15 14.33
N LEU A 40 -11.25 -5.24 14.89
CA LEU A 40 -10.98 -4.88 16.29
C LEU A 40 -11.28 -3.41 16.58
N SER A 41 -10.94 -2.53 15.65
CA SER A 41 -11.15 -1.09 15.76
C SER A 41 -12.61 -0.66 15.57
N GLY A 42 -13.42 -1.49 14.91
CA GLY A 42 -14.86 -1.29 14.75
C GLY A 42 -15.73 -1.94 15.84
N LEU A 43 -15.14 -2.63 16.83
CA LEU A 43 -15.90 -3.18 17.95
C LEU A 43 -16.49 -2.06 18.81
N THR A 44 -17.74 -2.23 19.24
CA THR A 44 -18.39 -1.33 20.20
C THR A 44 -18.71 -2.09 21.49
N TYR A 45 -18.67 -1.40 22.64
CA TYR A 45 -18.95 -2.01 23.94
C TYR A 45 -20.29 -1.53 24.48
N HIS A 46 -21.24 -2.46 24.64
CA HIS A 46 -22.58 -2.16 25.16
C HIS A 46 -22.99 -3.22 26.19
N ASN A 47 -23.48 -2.77 27.35
CA ASN A 47 -24.04 -3.61 28.41
C ASN A 47 -23.16 -4.81 28.82
N GLY A 48 -21.83 -4.63 28.91
CA GLY A 48 -20.93 -5.70 29.33
C GLY A 48 -20.37 -6.57 28.20
N HIS A 49 -20.75 -6.32 26.94
CA HIS A 49 -20.40 -7.15 25.80
C HIS A 49 -19.84 -6.32 24.64
N TYR A 50 -18.92 -6.93 23.89
CA TYR A 50 -18.47 -6.39 22.61
C TYR A 50 -19.41 -6.81 21.50
N MET A 51 -19.82 -5.84 20.70
CA MET A 51 -20.62 -6.02 19.50
C MET A 51 -19.72 -5.91 18.27
N ALA A 52 -20.03 -6.71 17.25
CA ALA A 52 -19.33 -6.67 15.97
C ALA A 52 -19.50 -5.30 15.28
N PRO A 53 -18.58 -4.94 14.35
CA PRO A 53 -18.69 -3.70 13.58
C PRO A 53 -20.01 -3.61 12.80
N LEU A 54 -20.52 -2.39 12.64
CA LEU A 54 -21.77 -2.10 11.91
C LEU A 54 -21.58 -2.00 10.39
N PHE A 55 -20.40 -2.33 9.89
CA PHE A 55 -20.00 -2.22 8.49
C PHE A 55 -19.29 -3.50 8.04
N ASP A 56 -19.22 -3.71 6.73
CA ASP A 56 -18.44 -4.81 6.17
C ASP A 56 -16.94 -4.52 6.38
N VAL A 57 -16.33 -5.31 7.25
CA VAL A 57 -14.91 -5.18 7.64
C VAL A 57 -13.98 -5.34 6.45
N ARG A 58 -14.27 -6.28 5.55
CA ARG A 58 -13.40 -6.57 4.42
C ARG A 58 -13.50 -5.45 3.38
N GLU A 59 -14.72 -5.01 3.08
CA GLU A 59 -14.95 -3.86 2.22
C GLU A 59 -14.26 -2.61 2.79
N ALA A 60 -14.39 -2.38 4.09
CA ALA A 60 -13.76 -1.25 4.79
C ALA A 60 -12.23 -1.28 4.75
N ALA A 61 -11.62 -2.47 4.88
CA ALA A 61 -10.17 -2.63 4.90
C ALA A 61 -9.53 -2.59 3.50
N THR A 62 -10.26 -3.02 2.47
CA THR A 62 -9.69 -3.27 1.14
C THR A 62 -9.00 -2.04 0.54
N PRO A 63 -9.62 -0.83 0.52
CA PRO A 63 -9.01 0.31 -0.14
C PRO A 63 -7.65 0.70 0.44
N CYS A 64 -7.57 0.79 1.77
CA CYS A 64 -6.34 1.17 2.45
C CYS A 64 -5.26 0.11 2.28
N ALA A 65 -5.63 -1.17 2.42
CA ALA A 65 -4.70 -2.29 2.27
C ALA A 65 -4.08 -2.37 0.86
N VAL A 66 -4.87 -2.16 -0.19
CA VAL A 66 -4.38 -2.16 -1.58
C VAL A 66 -3.57 -0.90 -1.88
N PHE A 67 -4.04 0.28 -1.44
CA PHE A 67 -3.29 1.53 -1.54
C PHE A 67 -1.89 1.39 -0.92
N SER A 68 -1.83 0.90 0.32
CA SER A 68 -0.60 0.67 1.05
C SER A 68 0.36 -0.28 0.32
N TYR A 69 -0.15 -1.36 -0.27
CA TYR A 69 0.69 -2.31 -1.01
C TYR A 69 1.26 -1.68 -2.29
N LEU A 70 0.43 -0.99 -3.08
CA LEU A 70 0.90 -0.32 -4.30
C LEU A 70 2.00 0.72 -4.00
N VAL A 71 1.83 1.50 -2.93
CA VAL A 71 2.83 2.44 -2.46
C VAL A 71 4.10 1.72 -1.98
N HIS A 72 3.96 0.58 -1.29
CA HIS A 72 5.10 -0.22 -0.85
C HIS A 72 5.95 -0.75 -2.00
N ILE A 73 5.34 -1.25 -3.08
CA ILE A 73 6.08 -1.76 -4.26
C ILE A 73 7.00 -0.66 -4.82
N ILE A 74 6.48 0.56 -4.95
CA ILE A 74 7.26 1.67 -5.49
C ILE A 74 8.33 2.12 -4.49
N ARG A 75 7.96 2.27 -3.19
CA ARG A 75 8.88 2.71 -2.13
C ARG A 75 10.09 1.79 -1.98
N ASP A 76 9.84 0.48 -2.00
CA ASP A 76 10.87 -0.53 -1.72
C ASP A 76 11.56 -1.04 -2.99
N PHE A 77 11.20 -0.55 -4.18
CA PHE A 77 11.73 -0.96 -5.48
C PHE A 77 13.24 -1.24 -5.45
N GLN A 78 14.06 -0.26 -5.06
CA GLN A 78 15.51 -0.41 -5.09
C GLN A 78 16.00 -1.49 -4.14
N LYS A 79 15.45 -1.53 -2.91
CA LYS A 79 15.79 -2.55 -1.90
C LYS A 79 15.39 -3.94 -2.39
N ASP A 80 14.21 -4.07 -3.00
CA ASP A 80 13.70 -5.35 -3.49
C ASP A 80 14.55 -5.88 -4.64
N GLN A 81 14.93 -5.03 -5.59
CA GLN A 81 15.84 -5.42 -6.66
C GLN A 81 17.22 -5.87 -6.14
N PHE A 82 17.75 -5.24 -5.08
CA PHE A 82 18.99 -5.71 -4.44
C PHE A 82 18.86 -7.08 -3.76
N ASN A 83 17.64 -7.44 -3.34
CA ASN A 83 17.32 -8.76 -2.79
C ASN A 83 16.86 -9.76 -3.86
N ASN A 84 16.93 -9.40 -5.15
CA ASN A 84 16.42 -10.17 -6.28
C ASN A 84 14.91 -10.48 -6.19
N LEU A 85 14.14 -9.56 -5.60
CA LEU A 85 12.68 -9.61 -5.56
C LEU A 85 12.09 -8.70 -6.64
N ASN A 86 11.01 -9.13 -7.28
CA ASN A 86 10.28 -8.33 -8.26
C ASN A 86 8.77 -8.39 -8.00
N TYR A 87 8.21 -7.27 -7.54
CA TYR A 87 6.78 -7.15 -7.28
C TYR A 87 6.01 -6.38 -8.37
N PHE A 88 6.71 -5.85 -9.39
CA PHE A 88 6.05 -5.32 -10.58
C PHE A 88 5.56 -6.48 -11.44
N ALA A 89 4.27 -6.46 -11.78
CA ALA A 89 3.64 -7.43 -12.66
C ALA A 89 4.29 -7.46 -14.06
N ASP A 90 4.50 -8.66 -14.57
CA ASP A 90 5.23 -8.91 -15.82
C ASP A 90 4.50 -8.33 -17.03
N ASP A 91 3.17 -8.38 -17.06
CA ASP A 91 2.35 -7.74 -18.11
C ASP A 91 2.62 -6.23 -18.24
N LEU A 92 2.73 -5.52 -17.12
CA LEU A 92 3.02 -4.07 -17.10
C LEU A 92 4.47 -3.77 -17.42
N ILE A 93 5.41 -4.63 -17.00
CA ILE A 93 6.82 -4.54 -17.41
C ILE A 93 6.91 -4.65 -18.93
N MET A 94 6.30 -5.69 -19.52
CA MET A 94 6.32 -5.94 -20.96
C MET A 94 5.61 -4.85 -21.75
N LYS A 95 4.45 -4.38 -21.28
CA LYS A 95 3.69 -3.27 -21.89
C LYS A 95 4.53 -1.99 -22.01
N ASN A 96 5.44 -1.77 -21.06
CA ASN A 96 6.34 -0.63 -21.06
C ASN A 96 7.70 -0.94 -21.72
N GLU A 97 7.83 -2.03 -22.49
CA GLU A 97 9.07 -2.40 -23.18
C GLU A 97 10.28 -2.51 -22.24
N LEU A 98 10.04 -2.99 -21.03
CA LEU A 98 11.06 -3.25 -20.02
C LEU A 98 11.27 -4.75 -19.86
N THR A 99 12.40 -5.10 -19.25
CA THR A 99 12.70 -6.43 -18.74
C THR A 99 13.02 -6.35 -17.25
N ARG A 100 12.96 -7.49 -16.53
CA ARG A 100 13.42 -7.56 -15.14
C ARG A 100 14.89 -7.12 -14.99
N GLN A 101 15.72 -7.32 -16.02
CA GLN A 101 17.11 -6.85 -16.02
C GLN A 101 17.22 -5.32 -16.12
N ASP A 102 16.34 -4.66 -16.88
CA ASP A 102 16.26 -3.19 -16.90
C ASP A 102 15.95 -2.65 -15.50
N LEU A 103 14.99 -3.27 -14.79
CA LEU A 103 14.62 -2.89 -13.43
C LEU A 103 15.82 -3.01 -12.48
N LYS A 104 16.56 -4.10 -12.56
CA LYS A 104 17.78 -4.32 -11.78
C LYS A 104 18.86 -3.28 -12.07
N ASN A 105 19.08 -2.95 -13.35
CA ASN A 105 20.03 -1.93 -13.77
C ASN A 105 19.66 -0.54 -13.22
N ILE A 106 18.38 -0.18 -13.28
CA ILE A 106 17.86 1.10 -12.74
C ILE A 106 18.09 1.15 -11.22
N ALA A 107 17.76 0.09 -10.49
CA ALA A 107 18.01 0.02 -9.05
C ALA A 107 19.50 0.15 -8.68
N GLN A 108 20.40 -0.31 -9.56
CA GLN A 108 21.86 -0.18 -9.44
C GLN A 108 22.41 1.20 -9.86
N GLY A 109 21.56 2.14 -10.27
CA GLY A 109 21.94 3.53 -10.58
C GLY A 109 22.05 3.84 -12.07
N ALA A 110 21.55 2.99 -12.96
CA ALA A 110 21.39 3.37 -14.36
C ALA A 110 20.39 4.54 -14.48
N PRO A 111 20.51 5.39 -15.52
CA PRO A 111 19.56 6.47 -15.76
C PRO A 111 18.13 5.93 -15.85
N VAL A 112 17.18 6.66 -15.24
CA VAL A 112 15.76 6.28 -15.26
C VAL A 112 15.14 6.63 -16.62
N PRO A 113 14.77 5.64 -17.45
CA PRO A 113 14.22 5.90 -18.77
C PRO A 113 12.71 6.21 -18.70
N ASP A 114 12.18 6.91 -19.71
CA ASP A 114 10.76 7.25 -19.81
C ASP A 114 9.83 6.04 -19.71
N ARG A 115 10.26 4.89 -20.26
CA ARG A 115 9.52 3.62 -20.12
C ARG A 115 9.34 3.16 -18.67
N PHE A 116 10.33 3.36 -17.81
CA PHE A 116 10.18 3.06 -16.38
C PHE A 116 9.31 4.10 -15.68
N ARG A 117 9.41 5.37 -16.07
CA ARG A 117 8.49 6.42 -15.58
C ARG A 117 7.04 6.09 -15.92
N ASN A 118 6.79 5.57 -17.12
CA ASN A 118 5.47 5.11 -17.54
C ASN A 118 4.98 3.95 -16.68
N LEU A 119 5.82 2.93 -16.43
CA LEU A 119 5.49 1.83 -15.51
C LEU A 119 5.12 2.37 -14.11
N ILE A 120 5.93 3.24 -13.53
CA ILE A 120 5.64 3.85 -12.23
C ILE A 120 4.32 4.63 -12.27
N ARG A 121 4.05 5.36 -13.34
CA ARG A 121 2.80 6.14 -13.49
C ARG A 121 1.58 5.24 -13.49
N GLU A 122 1.65 4.03 -14.06
CA GLU A 122 0.54 3.07 -14.01
C GLU A 122 0.22 2.64 -12.57
N TYR A 123 1.24 2.28 -11.78
CA TYR A 123 1.06 1.92 -10.37
C TYR A 123 0.64 3.12 -9.52
N TYR A 124 1.22 4.29 -9.76
CA TYR A 124 0.90 5.53 -9.07
C TYR A 124 -0.56 5.93 -9.27
N ASN A 125 -1.05 5.90 -10.52
CA ASN A 125 -2.43 6.23 -10.83
C ASN A 125 -3.41 5.24 -10.17
N LEU A 126 -3.06 3.95 -10.15
CA LEU A 126 -3.88 2.96 -9.46
C LEU A 126 -3.88 3.18 -7.94
N ALA A 127 -2.71 3.50 -7.36
CA ALA A 127 -2.61 3.86 -5.95
C ALA A 127 -3.46 5.09 -5.63
N ASP A 128 -3.49 6.09 -6.50
CA ASP A 128 -4.32 7.29 -6.34
C ASP A 128 -5.82 6.99 -6.32
N VAL A 129 -6.28 6.07 -7.17
CA VAL A 129 -7.67 5.57 -7.12
C VAL A 129 -7.98 4.95 -5.76
N TYR A 130 -7.10 4.11 -5.23
CA TYR A 130 -7.30 3.50 -3.91
C TYR A 130 -7.12 4.48 -2.75
N ARG A 131 -6.28 5.52 -2.91
CA ARG A 131 -6.13 6.63 -1.96
C ARG A 131 -7.44 7.36 -1.76
N GLU A 132 -8.14 7.71 -2.84
CA GLU A 132 -9.45 8.37 -2.76
C GLU A 132 -10.53 7.44 -2.21
N LYS A 133 -10.56 6.16 -2.61
CA LYS A 133 -11.45 5.16 -1.99
C LYS A 133 -11.20 5.01 -0.49
N THR A 134 -9.95 5.10 -0.04
CA THR A 134 -9.58 5.05 1.37
C THR A 134 -10.12 6.27 2.14
N ARG A 135 -10.03 7.46 1.55
CA ARG A 135 -10.61 8.68 2.16
C ARG A 135 -12.12 8.55 2.33
N GLU A 136 -12.81 8.07 1.30
CA GLU A 136 -14.26 7.91 1.38
C GLU A 136 -14.66 6.85 2.40
N ILE A 137 -13.96 5.69 2.44
CA ILE A 137 -14.32 4.64 3.38
C ILE A 137 -14.10 5.05 4.84
N ILE A 138 -13.01 5.78 5.14
CA ILE A 138 -12.75 6.33 6.48
C ILE A 138 -13.87 7.29 6.90
N LYS A 139 -14.33 8.15 5.98
CA LYS A 139 -15.45 9.06 6.23
C LYS A 139 -16.77 8.32 6.48
N VAL A 140 -17.03 7.23 5.75
CA VAL A 140 -18.24 6.41 5.89
C VAL A 140 -18.26 5.64 7.21
N ILE A 141 -17.17 4.95 7.56
CA ILE A 141 -17.14 4.11 8.77
C ILE A 141 -16.85 4.90 10.05
N GLY A 142 -16.15 6.04 9.93
CA GLY A 142 -15.67 6.84 11.05
C GLY A 142 -16.73 7.17 12.13
N PRO A 143 -17.98 7.54 11.78
CA PRO A 143 -19.04 7.79 12.77
C PRO A 143 -19.45 6.58 13.61
N SER A 144 -19.18 5.36 13.13
CA SER A 144 -19.52 4.11 13.84
C SER A 144 -18.39 3.59 14.73
N MET A 145 -17.23 4.28 14.74
CA MET A 145 -16.04 3.88 15.47
C MET A 145 -15.78 4.77 16.69
N GLU A 146 -15.13 4.23 17.71
CA GLU A 146 -14.65 5.07 18.82
C GLU A 146 -13.56 6.05 18.33
N PRO A 147 -13.49 7.28 18.89
CA PRO A 147 -12.57 8.31 18.40
C PRO A 147 -11.09 7.88 18.33
N ARG A 148 -10.62 7.11 19.32
CA ARG A 148 -9.23 6.60 19.36
C ARG A 148 -8.89 5.67 18.19
N TYR A 149 -9.85 4.87 17.75
CA TYR A 149 -9.69 3.92 16.67
C TYR A 149 -9.78 4.61 15.31
N ARG A 150 -10.68 5.60 15.20
CA ARG A 150 -10.72 6.49 14.05
C ARG A 150 -9.39 7.24 13.88
N LEU A 151 -8.85 7.83 14.95
CA LEU A 151 -7.54 8.49 14.91
C LEU A 151 -6.43 7.52 14.48
N SER A 152 -6.46 6.26 14.94
CA SER A 152 -5.48 5.25 14.55
C SER A 152 -5.52 4.96 13.04
N LEU A 153 -6.72 4.87 12.44
CA LEU A 153 -6.88 4.72 11.00
C LEU A 153 -6.36 5.93 10.22
N GLU A 154 -6.69 7.15 10.69
CA GLU A 154 -6.21 8.40 10.07
C GLU A 154 -4.68 8.48 10.10
N ILE A 155 -4.05 8.10 11.23
CA ILE A 155 -2.58 8.04 11.34
C ILE A 155 -1.99 7.04 10.35
N ILE A 156 -2.53 5.81 10.29
CA ILE A 156 -2.03 4.79 9.36
C ILE A 156 -2.12 5.31 7.92
N PHE A 157 -3.30 5.81 7.52
CA PHE A 157 -3.48 6.34 6.17
C PHE A 157 -2.55 7.53 5.88
N SER A 158 -2.39 8.45 6.84
CA SER A 158 -1.50 9.62 6.74
C SER A 158 -0.03 9.23 6.54
N LEU A 159 0.44 8.16 7.18
CA LEU A 159 1.80 7.64 7.00
C LEU A 159 2.04 7.08 5.59
N TYR A 160 1.07 6.34 5.03
CA TYR A 160 1.17 5.88 3.65
C TYR A 160 1.03 7.01 2.64
N LEU A 161 0.16 7.98 2.94
CA LEU A 161 -0.01 9.19 2.14
C LEU A 161 1.30 9.98 2.04
N MET A 162 2.04 10.08 3.15
CA MET A 162 3.35 10.74 3.17
C MET A 162 4.36 10.09 2.21
N VAL A 163 4.36 8.77 2.09
CA VAL A 163 5.21 8.05 1.12
C VAL A 163 4.71 8.29 -0.30
N PHE A 164 3.39 8.18 -0.51
CA PHE A 164 2.77 8.42 -1.81
C PHE A 164 3.08 9.82 -2.36
N GLU A 165 3.03 10.85 -1.50
CA GLU A 165 3.34 12.24 -1.83
C GLU A 165 4.80 12.47 -2.29
N ARG A 166 5.72 11.54 -1.96
CA ARG A 166 7.12 11.58 -2.42
C ARG A 166 7.34 10.95 -3.78
N ILE A 167 6.42 10.11 -4.24
CA ILE A 167 6.57 9.44 -5.53
C ILE A 167 6.35 10.48 -6.63
N ASP A 168 7.41 10.79 -7.36
CA ASP A 168 7.37 11.65 -8.54
C ASP A 168 7.66 10.80 -9.80
N PRO A 169 6.63 10.41 -10.56
CA PRO A 169 6.82 9.66 -11.80
C PRO A 169 7.70 10.38 -12.84
N GLU A 170 7.70 11.72 -12.86
CA GLU A 170 8.36 12.52 -13.88
C GLU A 170 9.84 12.78 -13.58
N LYS A 171 10.18 13.00 -12.30
CA LYS A 171 11.54 13.42 -11.91
C LYS A 171 12.20 12.52 -10.87
N GLY A 172 11.45 11.60 -10.26
CA GLY A 172 11.96 10.74 -9.22
C GLY A 172 13.12 9.86 -9.71
N ASN A 173 14.07 9.58 -8.81
CA ASN A 173 15.15 8.62 -9.05
C ASN A 173 14.84 7.24 -8.43
N PHE A 174 13.75 7.15 -7.66
CA PHE A 174 13.21 5.92 -7.08
C PHE A 174 14.22 5.18 -6.19
N THR A 175 15.05 5.95 -5.47
CA THR A 175 16.00 5.39 -4.51
C THR A 175 15.34 5.17 -3.15
N SER A 176 15.88 4.23 -2.37
CA SER A 176 15.39 3.97 -1.01
C SER A 176 15.49 5.22 -0.13
N TYR A 177 16.57 6.00 -0.29
CA TYR A 177 16.78 7.24 0.47
C TYR A 177 15.74 8.31 0.15
N GLU A 178 15.39 8.46 -1.12
CA GLU A 178 14.41 9.45 -1.59
C GLU A 178 12.98 9.12 -1.10
N LEU A 179 12.56 7.87 -1.25
CA LEU A 179 11.17 7.47 -1.03
C LEU A 179 10.84 7.14 0.43
N ASN A 180 11.83 6.80 1.26
CA ASN A 180 11.59 6.47 2.66
C ASN A 180 11.65 7.74 3.55
N PRO A 181 10.61 8.03 4.33
CA PRO A 181 10.65 9.11 5.30
C PRO A 181 11.63 8.79 6.44
N THR A 182 12.24 9.83 7.01
CA THR A 182 13.05 9.69 8.22
C THR A 182 12.17 9.45 9.45
N VAL A 183 12.80 9.08 10.56
CA VAL A 183 12.12 8.91 11.85
C VAL A 183 11.52 10.24 12.32
N GLU A 184 12.23 11.34 12.11
CA GLU A 184 11.80 12.69 12.46
C GLU A 184 10.57 13.10 11.67
N GLU A 185 10.60 12.95 10.34
CA GLU A 185 9.48 13.31 9.46
C GLU A 185 8.25 12.42 9.74
N THR A 186 8.48 11.14 10.06
CA THR A 186 7.41 10.21 10.48
C THR A 186 6.75 10.69 11.77
N ARG A 187 7.55 11.09 12.78
CA ARG A 187 7.04 11.63 14.05
C ARG A 187 6.25 12.92 13.85
N GLU A 188 6.75 13.81 13.00
CA GLU A 188 6.08 15.06 12.66
C GLU A 188 4.74 14.80 11.97
N ARG A 189 4.69 13.91 10.98
CA ARG A 189 3.43 13.52 10.30
C ARG A 189 2.39 12.96 11.27
N VAL A 190 2.81 12.10 12.21
CA VAL A 190 1.92 11.59 13.26
C VAL A 190 1.40 12.72 14.13
N TRP A 191 2.29 13.59 14.62
CA TRP A 191 1.93 14.73 15.47
C TRP A 191 0.93 15.65 14.77
N GLU A 192 1.18 16.03 13.52
CA GLU A 192 0.26 16.85 12.73
C GLU A 192 -1.11 16.21 12.55
N THR A 193 -1.14 14.89 12.32
CA THR A 193 -2.39 14.15 12.15
C THR A 193 -3.21 14.20 13.44
N ILE A 194 -2.56 14.05 14.61
CA ILE A 194 -3.21 14.19 15.92
C ILE A 194 -3.73 15.62 16.13
N MET A 195 -2.96 16.65 15.78
CA MET A 195 -3.37 18.05 15.97
C MET A 195 -4.51 18.50 15.05
N LYS A 196 -4.70 17.84 13.92
CA LYS A 196 -5.77 18.13 12.94
C LYS A 196 -7.05 17.30 13.17
N PHE A 197 -7.00 16.29 14.03
CA PHE A 197 -8.11 15.39 14.35
C PHE A 197 -9.06 15.97 15.41
#